data_AF-A0A939AFY1-F1
#
_entry.id   AF-A0A939AFY1-F1
#
_cell.length_a   1.000
_cell.length_b   1.000
_cell.length_c   1.000
_cell.angle_alpha   90.00
_cell.angle_beta   90.00
_cell.angle_gamma   90.00
#
_symmetry.space_group_name_H-M   'P 1'
#
loop_
_entity.id
_entity.type
_entity.pdbx_description
1 polymer ?
#
loop_
_entity_poly.entity_id
_entity_poly.type
_entity_poly.pdbx_seq_one_letter_code
_entity_poly.pdbx_strand_id
1 'polypeptide(L)'
;MIIGGMQKFSLLEYPGQLSAIIFTQGCNFRCPYCHNPQLVDPQRYNTPLPEAVFWDFLQTRRDKLTAVTVTGGEPTFQGDLIP
;
A
#
# COMPACT_ATOMS: atom_id res chain seq x y z
N MET A 1 -3.48 -9.02 4.33
CA MET A 1 -3.38 -8.22 3.11
C MET A 1 -2.10 -8.51 2.33
N ILE A 2 -2.11 -8.49 0.99
CA ILE A 2 -0.90 -8.69 0.17
C ILE A 2 -0.25 -7.33 -0.12
N ILE A 3 0.86 -7.03 0.57
CA ILE A 3 1.58 -5.75 0.46
C ILE A 3 2.66 -5.85 -0.63
N GLY A 4 2.49 -5.13 -1.73
CA GLY A 4 3.48 -5.03 -2.81
C GLY A 4 4.59 -3.99 -2.54
N GLY A 5 4.38 -3.09 -1.58
CA GLY A 5 5.39 -2.11 -1.18
C GLY A 5 4.92 -1.11 -0.13
N MET A 6 5.83 -0.25 0.33
CA MET A 6 5.57 0.78 1.33
C MET A 6 6.38 2.03 1.02
N GLN A 7 5.78 3.21 1.19
CA GLN A 7 6.48 4.48 1.30
C GLN A 7 6.37 4.99 2.75
N LYS A 8 7.52 5.15 3.40
CA LYS A 8 7.60 5.42 4.85
C LYS A 8 7.07 6.79 5.27
N PHE A 9 6.94 7.73 4.34
CA PHE A 9 6.52 9.09 4.66
C PHE A 9 5.98 9.78 3.41
N SER A 10 4.90 10.54 3.60
CA SER A 10 4.39 11.45 2.61
C SER A 10 3.51 12.54 3.21
N LEU A 11 3.39 13.62 2.45
CA LEU A 11 2.59 14.81 2.75
C LEU A 11 1.40 15.00 1.80
N LEU A 12 1.26 14.15 0.78
CA LEU A 12 0.34 14.38 -0.34
C LEU A 12 -0.91 13.50 -0.30
N GLU A 13 -0.78 12.28 0.21
CA GLU A 13 -1.76 11.20 0.02
C GLU A 13 -2.88 11.23 1.06
N TYR A 14 -2.75 12.03 2.10
CA TYR A 14 -3.81 12.28 3.06
C TYR A 14 -3.85 13.78 3.40
N PRO A 15 -4.93 14.50 3.04
CA PRO A 15 -5.03 15.94 3.27
C PRO A 15 -4.79 16.34 4.73
N GLY A 16 -3.78 17.19 4.94
CA GLY A 16 -3.45 17.73 6.26
C GLY A 16 -2.80 16.73 7.23
N GLN A 17 -2.34 15.57 6.77
CA GLN A 17 -1.75 14.53 7.64
C GLN A 17 -0.37 14.07 7.14
N LEU A 18 0.47 13.66 8.10
CA LEU A 18 1.74 12.98 7.82
C LEU A 18 1.45 11.49 7.65
N SER A 19 1.53 10.98 6.42
CA SER A 19 1.07 9.63 6.10
C SER A 19 2.22 8.67 5.77
N ALA A 20 2.10 7.42 6.19
CA ALA A 20 2.79 6.31 5.51
C ALA A 20 1.85 5.69 4.48
N ILE A 21 2.40 5.26 3.35
CA ILE A 21 1.63 4.66 2.26
C ILE A 21 1.95 3.18 2.20
N ILE A 22 0.91 2.35 2.11
CA ILE A 22 1.06 0.94 1.73
C ILE A 22 0.44 0.73 0.36
N PHE A 23 1.16 -0.03 -0.47
CA PHE A 23 0.73 -0.39 -1.82
C PHE A 23 0.31 -1.86 -1.82
N THR A 24 -0.96 -2.16 -2.06
CA THR A 24 -1.47 -3.51 -2.21
C THR A 24 -1.13 -4.07 -3.59
N GLN A 25 -0.88 -5.38 -3.64
CA GLN A 25 -0.73 -6.11 -4.90
C GLN A 25 -2.07 -6.75 -5.29
N GLY A 26 -2.36 -6.72 -6.58
CA GLY A 26 -3.64 -7.15 -7.16
C GLY A 26 -4.51 -5.94 -7.52
N CYS A 27 -5.07 -5.97 -8.72
CA CYS A 27 -6.04 -5.00 -9.21
C CYS A 27 -6.96 -5.70 -10.22
N ASN A 28 -8.25 -5.40 -10.18
CA ASN A 28 -9.25 -5.89 -11.15
C ASN A 28 -9.29 -5.07 -12.44
N PHE A 29 -8.47 -4.02 -12.58
CA PHE A 29 -8.32 -3.23 -13.81
C PHE A 29 -6.97 -3.50 -14.50
N ARG A 30 -6.90 -3.16 -15.79
CA ARG A 30 -5.68 -3.21 -16.63
C ARG A 30 -5.52 -1.91 -17.40
N CYS A 31 -5.48 -0.80 -16.68
CA CYS A 31 -5.39 0.54 -17.28
C CYS A 31 -4.11 0.65 -18.13
N PRO A 32 -4.20 1.12 -19.40
CA PRO A 32 -3.03 1.20 -20.28
C PRO A 32 -1.97 2.21 -19.81
N TYR A 33 -2.36 3.15 -18.95
CA TYR A 33 -1.50 4.18 -18.33
C TYR A 33 -1.21 3.90 -16.85
N CYS A 34 -1.31 2.64 -16.40
CA CYS A 34 -1.02 2.30 -15.01
C CYS A 34 0.40 2.72 -14.61
N HIS A 35 0.52 3.57 -13.59
CA HIS A 35 1.82 4.00 -13.06
C HIS A 35 2.56 2.89 -12.29
N ASN A 36 1.82 1.89 -11.78
CA ASN A 36 2.34 0.82 -10.94
C ASN A 36 2.01 -0.57 -11.50
N PRO A 37 2.43 -0.89 -12.74
CA PRO A 37 2.09 -2.17 -13.36
C PRO A 37 2.64 -3.39 -12.59
N GLN A 38 3.69 -3.21 -11.79
CA GLN A 38 4.22 -4.23 -10.87
C GLN A 38 3.26 -4.62 -9.74
N LEU A 39 2.20 -3.85 -9.51
CA LEU A 39 1.13 -4.17 -8.57
C LEU A 39 -0.07 -4.84 -9.25
N VAL A 40 -0.10 -4.88 -10.59
CA VAL A 40 -1.29 -5.26 -11.37
C VAL A 40 -1.06 -6.53 -12.18
N ASP A 41 0.07 -6.63 -12.87
CA ASP A 41 0.43 -7.76 -13.73
C ASP A 41 1.14 -8.87 -12.94
N PRO A 42 0.56 -10.08 -12.82
CA PRO A 42 1.16 -11.20 -12.09
C PRO A 42 2.56 -11.59 -12.56
N GLN A 43 2.90 -11.37 -13.84
CA GLN A 43 4.24 -11.66 -14.35
C GLN A 43 5.29 -10.65 -13.87
N ARG A 44 4.85 -9.51 -13.35
CA ARG A 44 5.68 -8.38 -12.90
C ARG A 44 5.60 -8.16 -11.39
N TYR A 45 4.91 -9.04 -10.66
CA TYR A 45 4.78 -8.94 -9.23
C TYR A 45 6.15 -9.03 -8.57
N ASN A 46 6.39 -8.09 -7.65
CA ASN A 46 7.49 -8.21 -6.71
C ASN A 46 7.11 -9.20 -5.61
N THR A 47 8.12 -9.69 -4.88
CA THR A 47 7.88 -10.45 -3.66
C THR A 47 7.12 -9.56 -2.66
N PRO A 48 5.96 -10.02 -2.13
CA PRO A 48 5.22 -9.24 -1.14
C PRO A 48 6.05 -8.95 0.11
N LEU A 49 5.88 -7.76 0.66
CA LEU A 49 6.43 -7.39 1.95
C LEU A 49 5.66 -8.13 3.06
N PRO A 50 6.36 -8.79 4.00
CA PRO A 50 5.69 -9.37 5.17
C PRO A 50 4.99 -8.28 5.98
N GLU A 51 3.74 -8.52 6.37
CA GLU A 51 2.94 -7.54 7.13
C GLU A 51 3.61 -7.09 8.44
N ALA A 52 4.33 -7.99 9.11
CA ALA A 52 5.08 -7.68 10.33
C ALA A 52 6.06 -6.51 10.12
N VAL A 53 6.72 -6.42 8.95
CA VAL A 53 7.66 -5.32 8.65
C VAL A 53 6.94 -3.97 8.64
N PHE A 54 5.70 -3.93 8.14
CA PHE A 54 4.90 -2.72 8.15
C PHE A 54 4.46 -2.33 9.56
N TRP A 55 3.98 -3.30 10.35
CA TRP A 55 3.57 -3.06 11.73
C TRP A 55 4.73 -2.62 12.62
N ASP A 56 5.89 -3.28 12.53
CA ASP A 56 7.10 -2.91 13.25
C ASP A 56 7.52 -1.48 12.88
N PHE A 57 7.45 -1.12 11.60
CA PHE A 57 7.72 0.23 11.15
C PHE A 57 6.75 1.25 11.79
N LEU A 58 5.44 1.01 11.75
CA LEU A 58 4.45 1.93 12.33
C LEU A 58 4.64 2.11 13.84
N GLN A 59 5.02 1.07 14.57
CA GLN A 59 5.33 1.17 16.00
C GLN A 59 6.44 2.19 16.26
N THR A 60 7.48 2.25 15.42
CA THR A 60 8.55 3.27 15.53
C THR A 60 8.09 4.70 15.23
N ARG A 61 6.87 4.88 14.71
CA ARG A 61 6.34 6.14 14.18
C ARG A 61 5.06 6.64 14.86
N ARG A 62 4.62 6.01 15.94
CA ARG A 62 3.35 6.29 16.63
C ARG A 62 3.08 7.77 16.94
N ASP A 63 4.12 8.55 17.24
CA ASP A 63 4.00 9.98 17.58
C ASP A 63 4.48 10.91 16.43
N LYS A 64 4.77 10.35 15.26
CA LYS A 64 5.35 11.06 14.10
C LYS A 64 4.44 11.04 12.88
N LEU A 65 3.81 9.89 12.63
CA LEU A 65 2.83 9.73 11.55
C LEU A 65 1.44 9.80 12.14
N THR A 66 0.55 10.55 11.50
CA THR A 66 -0.82 10.76 11.95
C THR A 66 -1.84 10.04 11.08
N ALA A 67 -1.41 9.48 9.95
CA ALA A 67 -2.25 8.70 9.05
C ALA A 67 -1.49 7.54 8.39
N VAL A 68 -2.27 6.61 7.84
CA VAL A 68 -1.81 5.59 6.90
C VAL A 68 -2.73 5.63 5.69
N THR A 69 -2.14 5.77 4.50
CA THR A 69 -2.88 5.65 3.24
C THR A 69 -2.72 4.25 2.69
N VAL A 70 -3.85 3.56 2.51
CA VAL A 70 -3.91 2.26 1.84
C VAL A 70 -4.27 2.48 0.37
N THR A 71 -3.35 2.18 -0.53
CA THR A 71 -3.51 2.32 -1.98
C THR A 71 -2.80 1.16 -2.69
N GLY A 72 -2.51 1.25 -3.99
CA GLY A 72 -1.77 0.22 -4.72
C GLY A 72 -2.47 -0.15 -6.02
N GLY A 73 -2.53 -1.45 -6.31
CA GLY A 73 -3.37 -1.96 -7.38
C GLY A 73 -4.83 -1.56 -7.15
N GLU A 74 -5.57 -2.39 -6.42
CA GLU A 74 -6.89 -2.05 -5.88
C GLU A 74 -6.97 -2.59 -4.45
N PRO A 75 -6.92 -1.74 -3.41
CA PRO A 75 -7.02 -2.17 -2.02
C PRO A 75 -8.28 -2.98 -1.71
N THR A 76 -9.41 -2.66 -2.36
CA THR A 76 -10.68 -3.36 -2.11
C THR A 76 -10.75 -4.74 -2.75
N PHE A 77 -9.74 -5.12 -3.54
CA PHE A 77 -9.61 -6.46 -4.11
C PHE A 77 -9.03 -7.48 -3.12
N GLN A 78 -8.58 -7.05 -1.93
CA GLN A 78 -8.05 -7.95 -0.91
C GLN A 78 -9.18 -8.75 -0.24
N GLY A 79 -9.00 -10.07 -0.13
CA GLY A 79 -10.04 -10.99 0.34
C GLY A 79 -10.29 -10.97 1.86
N ASP A 80 -9.44 -10.31 2.63
CA ASP A 80 -9.55 -10.14 4.08
C ASP A 80 -10.19 -8.82 4.50
N LEU A 81 -10.71 -8.03 3.55
CA LEU A 81 -11.39 -6.77 3.85
C LEU A 81 -12.75 -7.04 4.52
N ILE A 82 -12.99 -6.39 5.66
CA ILE A 82 -14.24 -6.47 6.41
C ILE A 82 -15.21 -5.37 5.91
N PRO A 83 -16.50 -5.68 5.66
CA PRO A 83 -17.51 -4.70 5.26
C PRO A 83 -17.82 -3.62 6.30
#